data_AF-A0A4P8HD51-F1
#
_entry.id   AF-A0A4P8HD51-F1
#
_cell.length_a   1.000
_cell.length_b   1.000
_cell.length_c   1.000
_cell.angle_alpha   90.00
_cell.angle_beta   90.00
_cell.angle_gamma   90.00
#
_symmetry.space_group_name_H-M   'P 1'
#
loop_
_entity.id
_entity.type
_entity.pdbx_description
1 polymer ?
#
loop_
_entity_poly.entity_id
_entity_poly.type
_entity_poly.pdbx_seq_one_letter_code
_entity_poly.pdbx_strand_id
1 'polypeptide(L)'
;MALLRVSQAATFLGVSDDTVRRWITAGRLTARTDETGRAVVSGTELAELARAEAVLPPQPESYGSSARNRFVGLVTRVVVDGVMAQVDIQAGPHRVVSLMSRESVEELGLEPGDVATASVKATQVVVEVPR
;
A
#
# COMPACT_ATOMS: atom_id res chain seq x y z
N MET A 1 -18.42 14.60 -2.18
CA MET A 1 -17.18 14.19 -1.49
C MET A 1 -17.56 13.33 -0.32
N ALA A 2 -16.90 12.18 -0.12
CA ALA A 2 -17.16 11.34 1.04
C ALA A 2 -16.67 12.04 2.32
N LEU A 3 -17.51 12.03 3.37
CA LEU A 3 -17.12 12.42 4.71
C LEU A 3 -16.82 11.15 5.50
N LEU A 4 -15.61 11.08 6.06
CA LEU A 4 -15.13 9.91 6.77
C LEU A 4 -15.03 10.21 8.25
N ARG A 5 -15.56 9.33 9.09
CA ARG A 5 -15.28 9.41 10.54
C ARG A 5 -13.79 9.21 10.79
N VAL A 6 -13.30 9.77 11.89
CA VAL A 6 -11.91 9.62 12.33
C VAL A 6 -11.44 8.16 12.30
N SER A 7 -12.27 7.22 12.78
CA SER A 7 -11.93 5.79 12.78
C SER A 7 -11.85 5.18 11.37
N GLN A 8 -12.71 5.62 10.44
CA GLN A 8 -12.65 5.18 9.04
C GLN A 8 -11.40 5.73 8.37
N ALA A 9 -11.09 7.01 8.60
CA ALA A 9 -9.87 7.64 8.10
C ALA A 9 -8.62 6.93 8.63
N ALA A 10 -8.57 6.64 9.92
CA ALA A 10 -7.48 5.92 10.57
C ALA A 10 -7.28 4.52 9.95
N THR A 11 -8.38 3.79 9.75
CA THR A 11 -8.37 2.46 9.12
C THR A 11 -7.81 2.52 7.70
N PHE A 12 -8.28 3.46 6.86
CA PHE A 12 -7.80 3.56 5.47
C PHE A 12 -6.34 3.98 5.36
N LEU A 13 -5.83 4.75 6.32
CA LEU A 13 -4.43 5.18 6.34
C LEU A 13 -3.51 4.20 7.08
N GLY A 14 -4.04 3.15 7.71
CA GLY A 14 -3.25 2.20 8.49
C GLY A 14 -2.61 2.83 9.72
N VAL A 15 -3.23 3.85 10.32
CA VAL A 15 -2.75 4.55 11.52
C VAL A 15 -3.79 4.47 12.65
N SER A 16 -3.41 4.95 13.85
CA SER A 16 -4.34 5.00 14.98
C SER A 16 -5.33 6.19 14.87
N ASP A 17 -6.49 6.07 15.50
CA ASP A 17 -7.44 7.18 15.67
C ASP A 17 -6.79 8.41 16.30
N ASP A 18 -5.86 8.22 17.25
CA ASP A 18 -5.13 9.30 17.91
C ASP A 18 -4.24 10.05 16.92
N THR A 19 -3.59 9.34 15.99
CA THR A 19 -2.80 9.95 14.91
C THR A 19 -3.64 10.90 14.07
N VAL A 20 -4.85 10.48 13.67
CA VAL A 20 -5.77 11.31 12.89
C VAL A 20 -6.27 12.50 13.71
N ARG A 21 -6.59 12.30 15.01
CA ARG A 21 -6.98 13.40 15.92
C ARG A 21 -5.86 14.41 16.07
N ARG A 22 -4.61 13.96 16.21
CA ARG A 22 -3.43 14.83 16.29
C ARG A 22 -3.25 15.66 15.02
N TRP A 23 -3.50 15.08 13.83
CA TRP A 23 -3.47 15.84 12.58
C TRP A 23 -4.56 16.89 12.49
N ILE A 24 -5.76 16.60 12.99
CA ILE A 24 -6.84 17.60 13.11
C ILE A 24 -6.43 18.74 14.04
N THR A 25 -5.94 18.43 15.24
CA THR A 25 -5.50 19.44 16.21
C THR A 25 -4.33 20.28 15.68
N ALA A 26 -3.45 19.68 14.89
CA ALA A 26 -2.35 20.37 14.23
C ALA A 26 -2.77 21.18 12.99
N GLY A 27 -4.06 21.23 12.64
CA GLY A 27 -4.59 21.97 11.48
C GLY A 27 -4.24 21.34 10.13
N ARG A 28 -3.81 20.07 10.11
CA ARG A 28 -3.46 19.34 8.88
C ARG A 28 -4.67 18.69 8.21
N LEU A 29 -5.74 18.47 8.98
CA LEU A 29 -7.04 18.02 8.50
C LEU A 29 -8.13 18.90 9.08
N THR A 30 -9.08 19.29 8.25
CA THR A 30 -10.25 20.06 8.66
C THR A 30 -11.36 19.12 9.12
N ALA A 31 -11.64 19.10 10.42
CA ALA A 31 -12.76 18.34 10.96
C ALA A 31 -14.08 19.14 10.91
N ARG A 32 -15.16 18.43 10.63
CA ARG A 32 -16.55 18.90 10.75
C ARG A 32 -17.31 17.96 11.67
N THR A 33 -18.47 18.37 12.13
CA THR A 33 -19.38 17.52 12.91
C THR A 33 -20.46 16.97 11.98
N ASP A 34 -20.70 15.67 12.01
CA ASP A 34 -21.83 15.04 11.31
C ASP A 34 -23.16 15.29 12.05
N GLU A 35 -24.28 14.85 11.46
CA GLU A 35 -25.63 14.98 12.04
C GLU A 35 -25.78 14.28 13.40
N THR A 36 -24.86 13.37 13.74
CA THR A 36 -24.83 12.62 14.99
C THR A 36 -23.84 13.20 16.03
N GLY A 37 -23.26 14.38 15.76
CA GLY A 37 -22.31 15.01 16.67
C GLY A 37 -20.88 14.50 16.58
N ARG A 38 -20.55 13.66 15.58
CA ARG A 38 -19.23 13.02 15.47
C ARG A 38 -18.31 13.77 14.52
N ALA A 39 -17.01 13.80 14.84
CA ALA A 39 -15.99 14.37 13.99
C ALA A 39 -15.82 13.56 12.69
N VAL A 40 -15.92 14.25 11.55
CA VAL A 40 -15.70 13.73 10.21
C VAL A 40 -14.73 14.61 9.43
N VAL A 41 -13.95 14.00 8.54
CA VAL A 41 -12.98 14.66 7.66
C VAL A 41 -13.33 14.43 6.20
N SER A 42 -12.89 15.35 5.34
CA SER A 42 -13.06 15.22 3.89
C SER A 42 -12.19 14.09 3.34
N GLY A 43 -12.76 13.18 2.56
CA GLY A 43 -12.00 12.13 1.88
C GLY A 43 -10.94 12.68 0.90
N THR A 44 -11.18 13.82 0.26
CA THR A 44 -10.21 14.45 -0.64
C THR A 44 -9.02 14.99 0.14
N GLU A 45 -9.28 15.71 1.24
CA GLU A 45 -8.22 16.27 2.10
C GLU A 45 -7.40 15.14 2.74
N LEU A 46 -8.07 14.07 3.16
CA LEU A 46 -7.42 12.87 3.66
C LEU A 46 -6.51 12.23 2.60
N ALA A 47 -6.95 12.15 1.34
CA ALA A 47 -6.15 11.59 0.25
C ALA A 47 -4.93 12.47 -0.11
N GLU A 48 -5.07 13.80 -0.06
CA GLU A 48 -3.92 14.71 -0.22
C GLU A 48 -2.89 14.50 0.90
N LEU A 49 -3.35 14.46 2.16
CA LEU A 49 -2.48 14.23 3.30
C LEU A 49 -1.78 12.87 3.21
N ALA A 50 -2.52 11.82 2.82
CA ALA A 50 -1.97 10.48 2.65
C ALA A 50 -0.82 10.46 1.63
N ARG A 51 -0.95 11.20 0.53
CA ARG A 51 0.12 11.33 -0.47
C ARG A 51 1.31 12.11 0.07
N ALA A 52 1.07 13.19 0.80
CA ALA A 52 2.14 14.02 1.37
C ALA A 52 2.94 13.29 2.44
N GLU A 53 2.30 12.42 3.22
CA GLU A 53 2.92 11.66 4.32
C GLU A 53 3.44 10.27 3.91
N ALA A 54 3.27 9.87 2.65
CA ALA A 54 3.66 8.55 2.19
C ALA A 54 5.19 8.35 2.31
N VAL A 55 5.61 7.58 3.30
CA VAL A 55 7.00 7.13 3.45
C VAL A 55 7.16 5.83 2.66
N LEU A 56 7.87 5.91 1.53
CA LEU A 56 8.22 4.73 0.74
C LEU A 56 9.58 4.18 1.21
N PRO A 57 9.74 2.84 1.31
CA PRO A 57 11.06 2.25 1.53
C PRO A 57 12.03 2.71 0.44
N PRO A 58 13.32 2.89 0.77
CA PRO A 58 14.33 3.16 -0.24
C PRO A 58 14.27 2.06 -1.30
N GLN A 59 14.16 2.46 -2.57
CA GLN A 59 14.14 1.53 -3.66
C GLN A 59 15.59 1.08 -3.93
N PRO A 60 15.87 -0.24 -3.99
CA PRO A 60 17.13 -0.73 -4.55
C PRO A 60 17.30 -0.17 -5.97
N GLU A 61 18.55 0.06 -6.37
CA GLU A 61 18.96 0.77 -7.59
C GLU A 61 17.98 0.58 -8.77
N SER A 62 17.48 1.70 -9.30
CA SER A 62 16.42 1.69 -10.29
C SER A 62 16.98 1.50 -11.70
N TYR A 63 16.71 0.34 -12.30
CA TYR A 63 16.67 0.24 -13.76
C TYR A 63 15.49 1.06 -14.30
N GLY A 64 15.61 1.64 -15.49
CA GLY A 64 14.50 2.34 -16.14
C GLY A 64 13.33 1.38 -16.36
N SER A 65 12.19 1.60 -15.71
CA SER A 65 11.00 0.76 -15.82
C SER A 65 9.75 1.60 -16.06
N SER A 66 8.84 1.12 -16.91
CA SER A 66 7.54 1.75 -17.16
C SER A 66 6.46 1.33 -16.15
N ALA A 67 6.75 0.35 -15.29
CA ALA A 67 5.84 -0.06 -14.23
C ALA A 67 5.66 1.08 -13.22
N ARG A 68 4.41 1.48 -12.98
CA ARG A 68 4.07 2.62 -12.12
C ARG A 68 3.85 2.23 -10.67
N ASN A 69 3.51 0.97 -10.40
CA ASN A 69 3.30 0.47 -9.06
C ASN A 69 4.51 -0.37 -8.66
N ARG A 70 5.22 0.06 -7.63
CA ARG A 70 6.37 -0.66 -7.06
C ARG A 70 6.13 -0.88 -5.57
N PHE A 71 6.16 -2.13 -5.16
CA PHE A 71 5.98 -2.55 -3.77
C PHE A 71 7.27 -3.19 -3.30
N VAL A 72 8.08 -2.41 -2.57
CA VAL A 72 9.29 -2.91 -1.92
C VAL A 72 8.88 -3.62 -0.63
N GLY A 73 9.39 -4.83 -0.42
CA GLY A 73 9.02 -5.65 0.72
C GLY A 73 9.96 -6.81 0.94
N LEU A 74 9.59 -7.68 1.88
CA LEU A 74 10.32 -8.91 2.19
C LEU A 74 9.64 -10.10 1.54
N VAL A 75 10.42 -10.98 0.91
CA VAL A 75 9.95 -12.29 0.49
C VAL A 75 9.60 -13.09 1.74
N THR A 76 8.38 -13.62 1.79
CA THR A 76 7.86 -14.38 2.93
C THR A 76 7.66 -15.85 2.60
N ARG A 77 7.49 -16.18 1.32
CA ARG A 77 7.31 -17.55 0.86
C ARG A 77 7.67 -17.68 -0.61
N VAL A 78 8.30 -18.79 -0.95
CA VAL A 78 8.58 -19.22 -2.33
C VAL A 78 8.08 -20.64 -2.48
N VAL A 79 7.24 -20.90 -3.48
CA VAL A 79 6.70 -22.23 -3.80
C VAL A 79 6.99 -22.51 -5.26
N VAL A 80 7.72 -23.60 -5.54
CA VAL A 80 8.07 -24.00 -6.90
C VAL A 80 7.31 -25.27 -7.25
N ASP A 81 6.61 -25.27 -8.39
CA ASP A 81 5.90 -26.44 -8.91
C ASP A 81 5.91 -26.47 -10.45
N GLY A 82 6.38 -27.58 -11.02
CA GLY A 82 6.59 -27.69 -12.48
C GLY A 82 7.40 -26.50 -13.03
N VAL A 83 6.98 -25.91 -14.14
CA VAL A 83 7.68 -24.77 -14.77
C VAL A 83 7.40 -23.42 -14.09
N MET A 84 6.56 -23.39 -13.05
CA MET A 84 6.10 -22.17 -12.40
C MET A 84 6.61 -22.07 -10.97
N ALA A 85 6.61 -20.84 -10.46
CA ALA A 85 6.85 -20.53 -9.08
C ALA A 85 5.91 -19.40 -8.60
N GLN A 86 5.52 -19.49 -7.34
CA GLN A 86 4.81 -18.44 -6.62
C GLN A 86 5.75 -17.80 -5.60
N VAL A 87 5.79 -16.47 -5.60
CA VAL A 87 6.56 -15.68 -4.63
C VAL A 87 5.61 -14.73 -3.91
N ASP A 88 5.62 -14.77 -2.58
CA ASP A 88 4.82 -13.91 -1.73
C ASP A 88 5.71 -12.84 -1.08
N ILE A 89 5.39 -11.56 -1.30
CA ILE A 89 6.12 -10.41 -0.75
C ILE A 89 5.23 -9.64 0.23
N GLN A 90 5.72 -9.40 1.45
CA GLN A 90 5.10 -8.48 2.39
C GLN A 90 5.66 -7.07 2.17
N ALA A 91 4.85 -6.18 1.61
CA ALA A 91 5.20 -4.79 1.30
C ALA A 91 4.33 -3.82 2.11
N GLY A 92 4.86 -3.37 3.25
CA GLY A 92 4.10 -2.55 4.20
C GLY A 92 2.84 -3.31 4.68
N PRO A 93 1.62 -2.73 4.58
CA PRO A 93 0.38 -3.41 4.97
C PRO A 93 -0.12 -4.41 3.92
N HIS A 94 0.54 -4.54 2.76
CA HIS A 94 0.05 -5.35 1.64
C HIS A 94 0.85 -6.64 1.48
N ARG A 95 0.15 -7.75 1.21
CA ARG A 95 0.74 -8.99 0.69
C ARG A 95 0.58 -9.02 -0.83
N VAL A 96 1.68 -9.02 -1.56
CA VAL A 96 1.73 -9.10 -3.02
C VAL A 96 2.16 -10.49 -3.43
N VAL A 97 1.42 -11.12 -4.33
CA VAL A 97 1.72 -12.47 -4.84
C VAL A 97 2.10 -12.35 -6.31
N SER A 98 3.26 -12.90 -6.66
CA SER A 98 3.73 -12.99 -8.05
C SER A 98 3.74 -14.46 -8.48
N LEU A 99 3.25 -14.71 -9.70
CA LEU A 99 3.48 -15.97 -10.40
C LEU A 99 4.50 -15.71 -11.51
N MET A 100 5.59 -16.46 -11.48
CA MET A 100 6.68 -16.35 -12.46
C MET A 100 7.24 -17.73 -12.80
N SER A 101 8.16 -17.83 -13.76
CA SER A 101 8.74 -19.13 -14.08
C SER A 101 9.63 -19.61 -12.93
N ARG A 102 9.78 -20.94 -12.82
CA ARG A 102 10.78 -21.56 -11.93
C ARG A 102 12.17 -20.98 -12.18
N GLU A 103 12.56 -20.91 -13.46
CA GLU A 103 13.86 -20.39 -13.90
C GLU A 103 14.11 -18.98 -13.35
N SER A 104 13.13 -18.07 -13.45
CA SER A 104 13.32 -16.71 -12.94
C SER A 104 13.48 -16.64 -11.42
N VAL A 105 12.84 -17.53 -10.65
CA VAL A 105 13.05 -17.59 -9.19
C VAL A 105 14.44 -18.12 -8.86
N GLU A 106 14.89 -19.15 -9.57
CA GLU A 106 16.21 -19.76 -9.39
C GLU A 106 17.34 -18.79 -9.80
N GLU A 107 17.20 -18.10 -10.93
CA GLU A 107 18.15 -17.09 -11.42
C GLU A 107 18.28 -15.91 -10.46
N LEU A 108 17.16 -15.46 -9.88
CA LEU A 108 17.15 -14.37 -8.91
C LEU A 108 17.58 -14.83 -7.50
N GLY A 109 17.69 -16.14 -7.26
CA GLY A 109 18.05 -16.71 -5.97
C GLY A 109 17.08 -16.33 -4.84
N LEU A 110 15.79 -16.20 -5.14
CA LEU A 110 14.81 -15.68 -4.17
C LEU A 110 14.52 -16.69 -3.06
N GLU A 111 14.69 -16.26 -1.82
CA GLU A 111 14.40 -17.00 -0.61
C GLU A 111 13.60 -16.17 0.41
N PRO A 112 12.84 -16.79 1.33
CA PRO A 112 12.22 -16.07 2.44
C PRO A 112 13.24 -15.27 3.25
N GLY A 113 13.00 -13.96 3.39
CA GLY A 113 13.91 -13.01 4.03
C GLY A 113 14.50 -11.98 3.06
N ASP A 114 14.49 -12.25 1.76
CA ASP A 114 15.07 -11.33 0.78
C ASP A 114 14.27 -10.04 0.63
N VAL A 115 14.97 -8.94 0.38
CA VAL A 115 14.35 -7.67 -0.03
C VAL A 115 14.08 -7.73 -1.53
N ALA A 116 12.81 -7.70 -1.92
CA ALA A 116 12.40 -7.72 -3.31
C ALA A 116 11.46 -6.55 -3.64
N THR A 117 11.40 -6.17 -4.91
CA THR A 117 10.41 -5.21 -5.41
C THR A 117 9.43 -5.89 -6.34
N ALA A 118 8.16 -6.00 -5.94
CA ALA A 118 7.09 -6.36 -6.87
C ALA A 118 6.75 -5.14 -7.74
N SER A 119 6.91 -5.27 -9.06
CA SER A 119 6.56 -4.22 -10.01
C SER A 119 5.32 -4.61 -10.83
N VAL A 120 4.32 -3.73 -10.87
CA VAL A 120 3.05 -3.98 -11.57
C VAL A 120 2.78 -2.86 -12.57
N LYS A 121 2.52 -3.24 -13.82
CA LYS A 121 2.18 -2.29 -14.87
C LYS A 121 0.82 -1.65 -14.58
N ALA A 122 0.70 -0.34 -14.75
CA ALA A 122 -0.54 0.39 -14.45
C ALA A 122 -1.77 -0.19 -15.19
N THR A 123 -1.57 -0.70 -16.40
CA THR A 123 -2.64 -1.28 -17.23
C THR A 123 -3.17 -2.62 -16.72
N GLN A 124 -2.56 -3.23 -15.71
CA GLN A 124 -3.02 -4.48 -15.09
C GLN A 124 -3.76 -4.24 -13.75
N VAL A 125 -3.88 -2.99 -13.31
CA VAL A 125 -4.59 -2.64 -12.07
C VAL A 125 -6.07 -2.44 -12.38
N VAL A 126 -6.94 -3.09 -11.59
CA VAL A 126 -8.40 -2.93 -11.64
C VAL A 126 -8.83 -2.01 -10.48
N VAL A 127 -9.79 -1.12 -10.74
CA VAL A 127 -10.36 -0.22 -9.72
C VAL A 127 -11.80 -0.63 -9.45
N GLU A 128 -12.10 -0.87 -8.18
CA GLU A 128 -13.43 -1.24 -7.69
C GLU A 128 -13.88 -0.23 -6.64
N VAL A 129 -15.19 0.01 -6.55
CA VAL A 129 -15.79 0.86 -5.51
C VAL A 129 -16.81 0.05 -4.71
N PRO A 130 -16.81 0.13 -3.36
CA PRO A 130 -17.84 -0.49 -2.54
C PRO A 130 -19.23 -0.01 -2.96
N ARG A 131 -20.21 -0.92 -3.01
CA ARG A 131 -21.64 -0.57 -3.10
C ARG A 131 -22.25 -0.44 -1.71
#